data_AF-A0A2W7MCL0-F1
#
_entry.id   AF-A0A2W7MCL0-F1
#
_cell.length_a   1.000
_cell.length_b   1.000
_cell.length_c   1.000
_cell.angle_alpha   90.00
_cell.angle_beta   90.00
_cell.angle_gamma   90.00
#
_symmetry.space_group_name_H-M   'P 1'
#
loop_
_entity.id
_entity.type
_entity.pdbx_description
1 polymer ?
#
loop_
_entity_poly.entity_id
_entity_poly.type
_entity_poly.pdbx_seq_one_letter_code
_entity_poly.pdbx_strand_id
1 'polypeptide(L)' 'MQVKVLQRVERMDASGNQVWLEATYMPVFAEGSSKVIGVLKIATDITNRQNSIEQVADDLKQMSAGLM' A
#
# COMPACT_ATOMS: atom_id res chain seq x y z
N MET A 1 -15.79 -14.69 -8.40
CA MET A 1 -14.96 -14.37 -7.22
C MET A 1 -14.30 -13.02 -7.46
N GLN A 2 -14.65 -11.97 -6.71
CA GLN A 2 -14.04 -10.65 -6.88
C GLN A 2 -12.93 -10.46 -5.85
N VAL A 3 -11.72 -10.20 -6.33
CA VAL A 3 -10.57 -9.80 -5.53
C VAL A 3 -10.42 -8.30 -5.64
N LYS A 4 -10.26 -7.60 -4.51
CA LYS A 4 -10.03 -6.16 -4.51
C LYS A 4 -8.59 -5.87 -4.16
N VAL A 5 -7.85 -5.36 -5.14
CA VAL A 5 -6.50 -4.83 -4.94
C VAL A 5 -6.63 -3.36 -4.57
N LEU A 6 -6.04 -2.96 -3.45
CA LEU A 6 -5.81 -1.57 -3.12
C LEU A 6 -4.40 -1.22 -3.57
N GLN A 7 -4.28 -0.17 -4.37
CA GLN A 7 -3.01 0.29 -4.95
C GLN A 7 -2.00 0.61 -3.85
N ARG A 8 -2.22 1.69 -3.10
CA ARG A 8 -1.35 2.09 -1.98
C ARG A 8 -2.20 2.78 -0.94
N VAL A 9 -2.03 2.38 0.31
CA VAL A 9 -2.72 2.98 1.45
C VAL A 9 -1.68 3.35 2.48
N GLU A 10 -1.64 4.63 2.82
CA GLU A 10 -0.90 5.15 3.94
C GLU A 10 -1.64 4.86 5.25
N ARG A 11 -0.91 4.44 6.28
CA ARG A 11 -1.45 4.31 7.65
C ARG A 11 -0.35 4.54 8.68
N MET A 12 -0.76 4.69 9.93
CA MET A 12 0.14 4.60 11.08
C MET A 12 0.23 3.18 11.62
N ASP A 13 1.44 2.72 11.95
CA ASP A 13 1.65 1.49 12.71
C ASP A 13 1.42 1.72 14.23
N ALA A 14 1.52 0.64 15.02
CA ALA A 14 1.31 0.72 16.47
C ALA A 14 2.40 1.54 17.21
N SER A 15 3.54 1.76 16.57
CA SER A 15 4.65 2.57 17.09
C SER A 15 4.53 4.05 16.67
N GLY A 16 3.51 4.41 15.88
CA GLY A 16 3.28 5.76 15.37
C GLY A 16 4.03 6.09 14.09
N ASN A 17 4.69 5.12 13.44
CA ASN A 17 5.38 5.35 12.18
C ASN A 17 4.39 5.38 11.02
N GLN A 18 4.63 6.29 10.07
CA GLN A 18 3.96 6.28 8.78
C GLN A 18 4.46 5.10 7.96
N VAL A 19 3.53 4.25 7.50
CA VAL A 19 3.83 3.12 6.61
C VAL A 19 2.93 3.11 5.40
N TRP A 20 3.50 2.71 4.27
CA TRP A 20 2.79 2.54 3.01
C TRP A 20 2.58 1.07 2.74
N LEU A 21 1.32 0.66 2.60
CA LEU A 21 0.97 -0.72 2.29
C LEU A 21 0.28 -0.82 0.93
N GLU A 22 0.75 -1.76 0.12
CA GLU A 22 -0.02 -2.31 -1.00
C GLU A 22 -0.72 -3.57 -0.50
N ALA A 23 -2.03 -3.69 -0.71
CA ALA A 23 -2.80 -4.78 -0.11
C ALA A 23 -3.88 -5.35 -1.01
N THR A 24 -4.05 -6.67 -0.95
CA THR A 24 -5.07 -7.41 -1.68
C THR A 24 -6.01 -8.09 -0.69
N TYR A 25 -7.31 -7.88 -0.89
CA TYR A 25 -8.38 -8.43 -0.07
C TYR A 25 -9.09 -9.54 -0.84
N MET A 26 -9.13 -10.72 -0.22
CA MET A 26 -9.70 -11.93 -0.80
C MET A 26 -10.78 -12.48 0.12
N PRO A 27 -12.02 -12.68 -0.37
CA PRO A 27 -13.06 -13.32 0.42
C PRO A 27 -12.75 -14.80 0.65
N VAL A 28 -12.97 -15.27 1.87
CA VAL A 28 -12.89 -16.68 2.26
C VAL A 28 -14.30 -17.24 2.29
N PHE A 29 -14.51 -18.38 1.63
CA PHE A 29 -15.83 -19.01 1.48
C PHE A 29 -15.97 -20.24 2.36
N ALA A 30 -17.18 -20.51 2.83
CA ALA A 30 -17.51 -21.77 3.51
C ALA A 30 -17.46 -22.93 2.50
N GLU A 31 -16.94 -24.08 2.93
CA GLU A 31 -16.79 -25.27 2.08
C GLU A 31 -18.12 -25.65 1.40
N GLY A 32 -18.07 -25.89 0.08
CA GLY A 32 -19.25 -26.27 -0.70
C GLY A 32 -20.30 -25.18 -0.91
N SER A 33 -20.04 -23.92 -0.53
CA SER A 33 -21.01 -22.82 -0.70
C SER A 33 -20.36 -21.53 -1.21
N SER A 34 -21.18 -20.61 -1.74
CA SER A 34 -20.74 -19.25 -2.05
C SER A 34 -20.88 -18.27 -0.88
N LYS A 35 -21.10 -18.77 0.34
CA LYS A 35 -21.20 -17.93 1.54
C LYS A 35 -19.82 -17.46 1.98
N VAL A 36 -19.61 -16.15 2.03
CA VAL A 36 -18.38 -15.56 2.58
C VAL A 36 -18.40 -15.70 4.11
N ILE A 37 -17.32 -16.25 4.66
CA ILE A 37 -17.12 -16.43 6.11
C ILE A 37 -16.01 -15.53 6.66
N GLY A 38 -15.27 -14.85 5.79
CA GLY A 38 -14.22 -13.92 6.20
C GLY A 38 -13.56 -13.20 5.03
N VAL A 39 -12.63 -12.32 5.35
CA VAL A 39 -11.78 -11.62 4.37
C VAL A 39 -10.33 -11.78 4.80
N LEU A 40 -9.52 -12.39 3.93
CA LEU A 40 -8.08 -12.43 4.08
C LEU A 40 -7.47 -11.18 3.43
N LYS A 41 -6.55 -10.53 4.13
CA LYS A 41 -5.73 -9.44 3.60
C LYS A 41 -4.29 -9.90 3.50
N ILE A 42 -3.72 -9.83 2.31
CA ILE A 42 -2.27 -9.89 2.11
C ILE A 42 -1.78 -8.47 1.88
N ALA A 43 -0.76 -8.04 2.60
CA ALA A 43 -0.19 -6.70 2.47
C ALA A 43 1.32 -6.74 2.41
N THR A 44 1.89 -5.93 1.53
CA THR A 44 3.32 -5.71 1.39
C THR A 44 3.66 -4.32 1.90
N ASP A 45 4.65 -4.23 2.78
CA ASP A 45 5.22 -2.94 3.18
C ASP A 45 6.06 -2.38 2.03
N ILE A 46 5.65 -1.23 1.50
CA ILE A 46 6.29 -0.52 0.41
C ILE A 46 6.85 0.84 0.85
N THR A 47 6.95 1.09 2.17
CA THR A 47 7.40 2.36 2.75
C THR A 47 8.75 2.78 2.21
N ASN A 48 9.73 1.87 2.20
CA ASN A 48 11.07 2.15 1.67
C ASN A 48 11.03 2.57 0.19
N ARG A 49 10.24 1.86 -0.63
CA ARG A 49 10.09 2.16 -2.05
C ARG A 49 9.44 3.53 -2.26
N GLN A 50 8.42 3.85 -1.46
CA GLN A 50 7.73 5.12 -1.53
C GLN A 50 8.66 6.28 -1.15
N ASN A 51 9.42 6.14 -0.06
CA ASN A 51 10.40 7.14 0.37
C ASN A 51 11.47 7.39 -0.69
N SER A 52 11.96 6.35 -1.39
CA SER A 52 12.92 6.54 -2.48
C SER A 52 12.33 7.31 -3.67
N ILE A 53 11.05 7.10 -3.99
CA ILE A 53 10.37 7.84 -5.07
C ILE A 53 10.22 9.32 -4.67
N GLU A 54 9.85 9.58 -3.42
CA GLU A 54 9.72 10.94 -2.90
C GLU A 54 11.05 11.69 -2.89
N GLN A 55 12.13 11.02 -2.45
CA GLN A 55 13.49 11.58 -2.50
C GLN A 55 13.88 11.99 -3.93
N VAL A 56 13.70 11.09 -4.90
CA VAL A 56 14.02 11.39 -6.31
C VAL A 56 13.19 12.57 -6.82
N ALA A 57 11.90 12.63 -6.48
CA ALA A 57 11.04 13.74 -6.89
C ALA A 57 11.48 15.08 -6.28
N ASP A 58 11.94 15.08 -5.03
CA ASP A 58 12.40 16.28 -4.34
C ASP A 58 13.77 16.72 -4.84
N ASP A 59 14.69 15.80 -5.12
CA ASP A 59 15.98 16.11 -5.76
C ASP A 59 15.77 16.80 -7.11
N LEU A 60 14.85 16.28 -7.93
CA LEU A 60 14.52 16.88 -9.23
C LEU A 60 13.92 18.29 -9.08
N LYS A 61 13.09 18.54 -8.07
CA LYS A 61 12.56 19.88 -7.79
C LYS A 61 13.66 20.84 -7.33
N GLN A 62 14.60 20.38 -6.52
CA GLN A 62 15.72 21.23 -6.07
C GLN A 62 16.64 21.59 -7.23
N MET A 63 16.92 20.63 -8.12
CA MET A 63 17.71 20.88 -9.33
C MET A 63 17.06 21.93 -10.24
N SER A 64 15.73 21.89 -10.43
CA SER A 64 15.04 22.89 -11.26
C SER A 64 14.99 24.27 -10.59
N ALA A 65 14.83 24.31 -9.26
CA ALA A 65 14.85 25.56 -8.50
C ALA A 65 16.24 26.23 -8.50
N GLY A 66 17.32 25.46 -8.50
CA GLY A 66 18.69 26.01 -8.58
C GLY A 66 19.11 26.50 -9.97
N LEU A 67 18.31 26.25 -11.01
CA LEU A 67 18.56 26.68 -12.39
C LEU A 67 17.77 27.95 -12.79
N MET A 68 16.93 28.48 -11.90
CA MET A 68 16.28 29.80 -12.03
C MET A 68 17.00 30.85 -11.18
#